data_AF-A0A6J5JZZ8-F1
#
_entry.id   AF-A0A6J5JZZ8-F1
#
_cell.length_a   1.000
_cell.length_b   1.000
_cell.length_c   1.000
_cell.angle_alpha   90.00
_cell.angle_beta   90.00
_cell.angle_gamma   90.00
#
_symmetry.space_group_name_H-M   'P 1'
#
loop_
_entity.id
_entity.type
_entity.pdbx_description
1 polymer ?
#
loop_
_entity_poly.entity_id
_entity_poly.type
_entity_poly.pdbx_seq_one_letter_code
_entity_poly.pdbx_strand_id
1 'polypeptide(L)' 'MAKTDDKAPPPPVTERSGTIQESWRYQKPARLPFHMRKEPATFPWMKLSGRWIETAGFEPGSRVRITVEYQRLIITPL' A
#
# COMPACT_ATOMS: atom_id res chain seq x y z
N MET A 1 -13.91 -22.61 -39.44
CA MET A 1 -14.30 -22.93 -38.04
C MET A 1 -13.49 -22.02 -37.13
N ALA A 2 -14.11 -21.05 -36.47
CA ALA A 2 -13.43 -20.14 -35.56
C ALA A 2 -13.28 -20.81 -34.19
N LYS A 3 -12.05 -20.88 -33.66
CA LYS A 3 -11.80 -21.29 -32.28
C LYS A 3 -12.26 -20.16 -31.37
N THR A 4 -13.32 -20.41 -30.60
CA THR A 4 -13.66 -19.60 -29.43
C THR A 4 -12.64 -19.94 -28.35
N ASP A 5 -11.69 -19.03 -28.12
CA ASP A 5 -10.81 -19.11 -26.97
C ASP A 5 -11.62 -18.69 -25.73
N ASP A 6 -12.25 -19.66 -25.09
CA ASP A 6 -12.86 -19.53 -23.76
C ASP A 6 -11.76 -19.33 -22.71
N LYS A 7 -11.15 -18.14 -22.68
CA LYS A 7 -10.33 -17.73 -21.54
C LYS A 7 -11.26 -17.36 -20.40
N ALA A 8 -11.52 -18.36 -19.55
CA ALA A 8 -12.06 -18.12 -18.22
C ALA A 8 -11.28 -16.99 -17.54
N PRO A 9 -11.96 -16.05 -16.84
CA PRO A 9 -11.27 -14.99 -16.11
C PRO A 9 -10.23 -15.58 -15.16
N PRO A 10 -9.03 -15.00 -15.05
CA PRO A 10 -8.04 -15.46 -14.09
C PRO A 10 -8.65 -15.45 -12.68
N PRO A 11 -8.35 -16.46 -11.84
CA PRO A 11 -8.88 -16.53 -10.49
C PRO A 11 -8.49 -15.25 -9.71
N PRO A 12 -9.34 -14.80 -8.77
CA PRO A 12 -9.04 -13.64 -7.94
C PRO A 12 -7.71 -13.85 -7.21
N VAL A 13 -6.85 -12.84 -7.25
CA VAL A 13 -5.54 -12.91 -6.58
C VAL A 13 -5.78 -12.84 -5.07
N THR A 14 -5.53 -13.95 -4.37
CA THR A 14 -5.77 -14.07 -2.93
C THR A 14 -4.60 -13.61 -2.07
N GLU A 15 -3.38 -13.54 -2.63
CA GLU A 15 -2.17 -13.20 -1.87
C GLU A 15 -1.16 -12.40 -2.73
N ARG A 16 -0.52 -11.40 -2.11
CA ARG A 16 0.60 -10.63 -2.68
C ARG A 16 1.66 -10.40 -1.60
N SER A 17 2.91 -10.68 -1.91
CA SER A 17 4.06 -10.29 -1.08
C SER A 17 4.62 -8.94 -1.53
N GLY A 18 5.16 -8.20 -0.57
CA GLY A 18 5.81 -6.92 -0.81
C GLY A 18 6.81 -6.61 0.29
N THR A 19 7.76 -5.73 0.00
CA THR A 19 8.78 -5.30 0.96
C THR A 19 8.36 -3.96 1.56
N ILE A 20 8.39 -3.85 2.88
CA ILE A 20 8.26 -2.56 3.57
C ILE A 20 9.49 -1.73 3.22
N GLN A 21 9.25 -0.58 2.59
CA GLN A 21 10.29 0.37 2.22
C GLN A 21 10.48 1.40 3.33
N GLU A 22 11.62 2.09 3.31
CA GLU A 22 11.85 3.27 4.14
C GLU A 22 11.51 4.53 3.36
N SER A 23 10.87 5.49 4.02
CA SER A 23 10.59 6.81 3.47
C SER A 23 11.02 7.91 4.45
N TRP A 24 11.46 9.04 3.92
CA TRP A 24 11.84 10.21 4.72
C TRP A 24 10.60 10.84 5.35
N ARG A 25 10.56 10.96 6.68
CA ARG A 25 9.48 11.74 7.32
C ARG A 25 9.52 13.16 6.80
N TYR A 26 8.36 13.70 6.42
CA TYR A 26 8.24 15.11 6.05
C TYR A 26 8.69 15.98 7.23
N GLN A 27 9.92 16.47 7.16
CA GLN A 27 10.39 17.50 8.05
C GLN A 27 9.97 18.83 7.44
N LYS A 28 9.12 19.58 8.16
CA LYS A 28 9.08 21.03 7.95
C LYS A 28 10.54 21.50 8.01
N PRO A 29 11.03 22.32 7.07
CA PRO A 29 12.42 22.77 7.14
C PRO A 29 12.60 23.46 8.48
N ALA A 30 13.33 22.79 9.38
CA ALA A 30 13.72 23.39 10.64
C ALA A 30 14.50 24.65 10.29
N ARG A 31 14.22 25.76 10.98
CA ARG A 31 14.94 27.04 10.84
C ARG A 31 16.43 26.95 11.25
N LEU A 32 16.98 25.73 11.30
CA LEU A 32 18.34 25.43 11.68
C LEU A 32 19.24 25.46 10.43
N PRO A 33 20.45 26.04 10.56
CA PRO A 33 21.51 25.94 9.57
C PRO A 33 21.76 24.49 9.14
N PHE A 34 22.13 24.28 7.87
CA PHE A 34 22.27 22.95 7.26
C PHE A 34 23.17 21.99 8.05
N HIS A 35 24.27 22.51 8.62
CA HIS A 35 25.23 21.75 9.43
C HIS A 35 24.71 21.29 10.82
N MET A 36 23.55 21.81 11.25
CA MET A 36 22.88 21.42 12.51
C MET A 36 21.65 20.54 12.27
N ARG A 37 21.31 20.24 11.02
CA ARG A 37 20.17 19.38 10.70
C ARG A 37 20.58 17.92 10.93
N LYS A 38 19.86 17.23 11.81
CA LYS A 38 19.96 15.77 11.91
C LYS A 38 19.32 15.14 10.68
N GLU A 39 19.89 14.02 10.22
CA GLU A 39 19.32 13.22 9.15
C GLU A 39 17.85 12.90 9.50
N PRO A 40 16.88 13.16 8.59
CA PRO A 40 15.49 13.01 8.94
C PRO A 40 15.19 11.57 9.34
N ALA A 41 14.45 11.39 10.44
CA ALA A 41 13.99 10.07 10.83
C ALA A 41 13.21 9.44 9.66
N THR A 42 13.52 8.20 9.31
CA THR A 42 12.76 7.43 8.33
C THR A 42 11.50 6.83 8.98
N PHE A 43 10.57 6.37 8.16
CA PHE A 43 9.42 5.60 8.60
C PHE A 43 9.12 4.45 7.62
N PRO A 44 8.53 3.33 8.10
CA PRO A 44 8.13 2.24 7.23
C PRO A 44 6.96 2.67 6.33
N TRP A 45 7.08 2.38 5.05
CA TRP A 45 6.11 2.72 4.01
C TRP A 45 5.88 1.50 3.10
N MET A 46 4.63 1.30 2.68
CA MET A 46 4.30 0.32 1.64
C MET A 46 3.19 0.87 0.73
N LYS A 47 3.25 0.52 -0.55
CA LYS A 47 2.22 0.90 -1.54
C LYS A 47 1.29 -0.28 -1.80
N LEU A 48 -0.01 -0.08 -1.57
CA LEU A 48 -1.07 -0.98 -2.01
C LEU A 48 -1.70 -0.42 -3.27
N SER A 49 -1.48 -1.07 -4.42
CA SER A 49 -2.03 -0.60 -5.69
C SER A 49 -2.24 -1.74 -6.69
N GLY A 50 -3.19 -1.55 -7.60
CA GLY A 50 -3.48 -2.42 -8.72
C GLY A 50 -4.85 -3.07 -8.63
N ARG A 51 -5.32 -3.61 -9.76
CA ARG A 51 -6.67 -4.16 -9.93
C ARG A 51 -7.09 -5.20 -8.89
N TRP A 52 -6.13 -5.89 -8.27
CA TRP A 52 -6.40 -6.89 -7.24
C TRP A 52 -7.05 -6.30 -5.97
N ILE A 53 -6.74 -5.04 -5.63
CA ILE A 53 -7.33 -4.38 -4.46
C ILE A 53 -8.78 -3.94 -4.74
N GLU A 54 -9.04 -3.47 -5.97
CA GLU A 54 -10.39 -3.15 -6.46
C GLU A 54 -11.27 -4.40 -6.46
N THR A 55 -10.76 -5.52 -7.01
CA THR A 55 -11.49 -6.81 -6.98
C THR A 55 -11.73 -7.36 -5.58
N ALA A 56 -10.97 -6.89 -4.57
CA ALA A 56 -11.18 -7.23 -3.16
C ALA A 56 -12.21 -6.30 -2.46
N GLY A 57 -12.85 -5.39 -3.21
CA GLY A 57 -13.89 -4.49 -2.70
C GLY A 57 -13.38 -3.15 -2.20
N PHE A 58 -12.10 -2.79 -2.45
CA PHE A 58 -11.54 -1.50 -2.09
C PHE A 58 -11.63 -0.52 -3.26
N GLU A 59 -12.81 0.06 -3.46
CA GLU A 59 -13.04 1.05 -4.52
C GLU A 59 -12.36 2.40 -4.21
N PRO A 60 -11.91 3.16 -5.23
CA PRO A 60 -11.39 4.51 -5.03
C PRO A 60 -12.37 5.41 -4.27
N GLY A 61 -11.86 6.12 -3.26
CA GLY A 61 -12.68 6.99 -2.40
C GLY A 61 -13.41 6.27 -1.26
N SER A 62 -13.32 4.93 -1.19
CA SER A 62 -13.83 4.16 -0.06
C SER A 62 -13.08 4.52 1.22
N ARG A 63 -13.82 4.60 2.33
CA ARG A 63 -13.23 4.70 3.65
C ARG A 63 -12.78 3.30 4.10
N VAL A 64 -11.69 3.25 4.87
CA VAL A 64 -11.15 2.00 5.40
C VAL A 64 -10.91 2.12 6.89
N ARG A 65 -11.05 1.00 7.58
CA ARG A 65 -10.59 0.81 8.95
C ARG A 65 -9.28 0.04 8.91
N ILE A 66 -8.29 0.52 9.66
CA ILE A 66 -7.01 -0.15 9.84
C ILE A 66 -6.90 -0.54 11.31
N THR A 67 -6.81 -1.84 11.57
CA THR A 67 -6.57 -2.39 12.90
C THR A 67 -5.14 -2.93 12.96
N VAL A 68 -4.43 -2.61 14.03
CA VAL A 68 -3.03 -3.00 14.24
C VAL A 68 -2.97 -4.02 15.38
N GLU A 69 -2.44 -5.19 15.08
CA GLU A 69 -2.10 -6.25 16.03
C GLU A 69 -0.59 -6.51 15.96
N TYR A 70 -0.05 -7.27 16.92
CA TYR A 70 1.37 -7.64 16.89
C TYR A 70 1.70 -8.39 15.59
N GLN A 71 2.62 -7.83 14.79
CA GLN A 71 3.02 -8.33 13.46
C GLN A 71 1.90 -8.48 12.43
N ARG A 72 0.76 -7.79 12.63
CA ARG A 72 -0.39 -7.93 11.72
C ARG A 72 -1.11 -6.60 11.51
N LEU A 73 -1.35 -6.28 10.25
CA LEU A 73 -2.18 -5.15 9.84
C LEU A 73 -3.43 -5.70 9.15
N ILE A 74 -4.60 -5.33 9.67
CA ILE A 74 -5.89 -5.73 9.10
C ILE A 74 -6.54 -4.47 8.54
N ILE A 75 -6.78 -4.47 7.23
CA ILE A 75 -7.43 -3.37 6.52
C ILE A 75 -8.78 -3.87 6.04
N THR A 76 -9.86 -3.17 6.41
CA THR A 76 -11.23 -3.53 6.01
C THR A 76 -11.93 -2.30 5.44
N PRO A 77 -12.75 -2.43 4.37
CA PRO A 77 -13.66 -1.37 3.96
C PRO A 77 -14.62 -1.00 5.09
N LEU A 78 -15.01 0.28 5.15
CA LEU A 78 -16.05 0.79 6.05
C LEU A 78 -17.41 0.87 5.36
#